data_AF-A0A813ZZQ1-F1
#
_entry.id   AF-A0A813ZZQ1-F1
#
_cell.length_a   1.000
_cell.length_b   1.000
_cell.length_c   1.000
_cell.angle_alpha   90.00
_cell.angle_beta   90.00
_cell.angle_gamma   90.00
#
_symmetry.space_group_name_H-M   'P 1'
#
loop_
_entity.id
_entity.type
_entity.pdbx_description
1 polymer ?
#
loop_
_entity_poly.entity_id
_entity_poly.type
_entity_poly.pdbx_seq_one_letter_code
_entity_poly.pdbx_strand_id
1 'polypeptide(L)'
;MHSTVELALIRQNLRKSSLHREFQTKSKNELSPVNNDRVINMVACLELEHIPSQTFIVLLGTHLKSKQPFAKDRSEQTNVICQFINEHYSKHSHILLLGDFNGEPIEPFYNQILSTGLLSAYNTLLDHEPEFTTFKFRPGYNENDEKESCHTIDYIFYNPQGFHPLSYLSIPSKTEIGVNGLPSYEYPSDHLALATKFLII
;
A
#
# COMPACT_ATOMS: atom_id res chain seq x y z
N MET A 1 -13.43 -21.85 -18.73
CA MET A 1 -13.68 -22.22 -17.33
C MET A 1 -13.38 -20.99 -16.49
N HIS A 2 -14.40 -20.27 -16.06
CA HIS A 2 -14.22 -19.11 -15.17
C HIS A 2 -14.07 -19.63 -13.75
N SER A 3 -12.87 -19.49 -13.17
CA SER A 3 -12.62 -19.78 -11.76
C SER A 3 -13.22 -18.66 -10.92
N THR A 4 -14.34 -18.94 -10.26
CA THR A 4 -14.96 -18.04 -9.27
C THR A 4 -14.06 -18.00 -8.04
N VAL A 5 -13.46 -16.84 -7.75
CA VAL A 5 -12.72 -16.62 -6.50
C VAL A 5 -13.75 -16.30 -5.41
N GLU A 6 -13.89 -17.19 -4.43
CA GLU A 6 -14.80 -16.99 -3.29
C GLU A 6 -14.11 -16.09 -2.24
N LEU A 7 -14.68 -14.92 -1.96
CA LEU A 7 -14.12 -13.94 -1.02
C LEU A 7 -14.72 -14.14 0.38
N ALA A 8 -13.89 -14.48 1.36
CA ALA A 8 -14.33 -14.65 2.75
C ALA A 8 -14.26 -13.33 3.52
N LEU A 9 -15.42 -12.80 3.94
CA LEU A 9 -15.52 -11.52 4.66
C LEU A 9 -15.44 -11.73 6.19
N ILE A 10 -14.31 -11.39 6.84
CA ILE A 10 -14.15 -11.52 8.30
C ILE A 10 -14.31 -10.17 9.00
N ARG A 11 -15.48 -9.94 9.65
CA ARG A 11 -15.75 -8.74 10.47
C ARG A 11 -15.23 -8.89 11.89
N GLN A 12 -14.37 -7.98 12.35
CA GLN A 12 -13.97 -7.86 13.76
C GLN A 12 -14.07 -6.41 14.26
N ASN A 13 -14.62 -6.23 15.46
CA ASN A 13 -14.77 -4.94 16.15
C ASN A 13 -13.60 -4.71 17.12
N LEU A 14 -12.91 -3.56 17.02
CA LEU A 14 -11.86 -3.15 17.97
C LEU A 14 -12.13 -1.73 18.51
N ARG A 15 -11.76 -1.47 19.77
CA ARG A 15 -11.96 -0.19 20.49
C ARG A 15 -10.67 0.29 21.19
N LYS A 16 -10.43 1.63 21.07
CA LYS A 16 -9.72 2.62 21.94
C LYS A 16 -8.28 3.08 21.60
N SER A 17 -8.17 4.34 21.12
CA SER A 17 -7.18 5.38 21.50
C SER A 17 -7.67 6.78 21.06
N SER A 18 -7.06 7.90 21.49
CA SER A 18 -7.62 9.28 21.46
C SER A 18 -7.98 9.87 20.09
N LEU A 19 -7.50 9.31 18.97
CA LEU A 19 -7.99 9.59 17.60
C LEU A 19 -9.45 9.12 17.37
N HIS A 20 -10.01 8.31 18.29
CA HIS A 20 -11.38 7.78 18.23
C HIS A 20 -12.52 8.81 18.28
N ARG A 21 -12.26 10.10 18.48
CA ARG A 21 -13.36 11.09 18.47
C ARG A 21 -13.81 11.46 17.07
N GLU A 22 -12.94 11.32 16.08
CA GLU A 22 -13.23 11.73 14.70
C GLU A 22 -13.48 10.56 13.77
N PHE A 23 -12.95 9.37 14.05
CA PHE A 23 -13.17 8.19 13.21
C PHE A 23 -13.76 7.01 13.98
N GLN A 24 -14.78 6.38 13.40
CA GLN A 24 -15.38 5.16 13.89
C GLN A 24 -15.22 4.02 12.87
N THR A 25 -14.70 2.87 13.29
CA THR A 25 -14.68 1.67 12.43
C THR A 25 -16.09 1.18 12.17
N LYS A 26 -16.44 1.02 10.89
CA LYS A 26 -17.69 0.40 10.44
C LYS A 26 -17.56 -1.08 10.18
N SER A 27 -16.53 -1.47 9.44
CA SER A 27 -16.25 -2.86 9.14
C SER A 27 -14.76 -3.08 8.89
N LYS A 28 -14.34 -4.33 9.08
CA LYS A 28 -13.03 -4.83 8.68
C LYS A 28 -13.30 -6.07 7.84
N ASN A 29 -12.65 -6.21 6.70
CA ASN A 29 -12.76 -7.37 5.82
C ASN A 29 -11.36 -7.74 5.32
N GLU A 30 -11.10 -9.01 5.00
CA GLU A 30 -9.80 -9.44 4.44
C GLU A 30 -10.07 -10.25 3.19
N LEU A 31 -9.37 -9.91 2.10
CA LEU A 31 -9.45 -10.65 0.85
C LEU A 31 -8.36 -11.71 0.84
N SER A 32 -8.73 -12.96 0.65
CA SER A 32 -7.79 -14.07 0.51
C SER A 32 -8.12 -14.90 -0.72
N PRO A 33 -7.14 -15.28 -1.55
CA PRO A 33 -7.34 -16.31 -2.54
C PRO A 33 -7.45 -17.64 -1.81
N VAL A 34 -8.49 -18.43 -2.14
CA VAL A 34 -8.59 -19.81 -1.69
C VAL A 34 -7.63 -20.63 -2.55
N ASN A 35 -6.45 -20.95 -2.01
CA ASN A 35 -5.53 -21.89 -2.62
C ASN A 35 -5.20 -22.98 -1.59
N ASN A 36 -5.51 -24.24 -1.94
CA ASN A 36 -5.47 -25.43 -1.08
C ASN A 36 -4.26 -25.46 -0.14
N ASP A 37 -4.44 -25.01 1.11
CA ASP A 37 -3.52 -25.06 2.27
C ASP A 37 -2.78 -23.77 2.67
N ARG A 38 -2.92 -22.63 1.97
CA ARG A 38 -2.45 -21.33 2.47
C ARG A 38 -3.39 -20.17 2.14
N VAL A 39 -4.05 -19.66 3.16
CA VAL A 39 -4.76 -18.36 3.12
C VAL A 39 -3.69 -17.26 3.04
N ILE A 40 -3.54 -16.63 1.87
CA ILE A 40 -2.67 -15.45 1.71
C ILE A 40 -3.58 -14.22 1.74
N ASN A 41 -3.61 -13.48 2.85
CA ASN A 41 -4.32 -12.20 2.88
C ASN A 41 -3.71 -11.26 1.82
N MET A 42 -4.44 -11.00 0.73
CA MET A 42 -4.01 -10.11 -0.37
C MET A 42 -4.30 -8.65 -0.04
N VAL A 43 -5.43 -8.35 0.58
CA VAL A 43 -5.75 -7.00 1.02
C VAL A 43 -6.55 -7.02 2.31
N ALA A 44 -6.15 -6.20 3.27
CA ALA A 44 -6.95 -5.86 4.43
C ALA A 44 -7.77 -4.61 4.09
N CYS A 45 -9.08 -4.69 4.25
CA CYS A 45 -10.02 -3.59 4.06
C CYS A 45 -10.54 -3.13 5.42
N LEU A 46 -10.49 -1.82 5.66
CA LEU A 46 -11.03 -1.16 6.84
C LEU A 46 -11.92 -0.01 6.39
N GLU A 47 -13.19 -0.05 6.75
CA GLU A 47 -14.13 1.03 6.51
C GLU A 47 -14.21 1.90 7.77
N LEU A 48 -13.90 3.19 7.60
CA LEU A 48 -13.95 4.20 8.65
C LEU A 48 -15.05 5.22 8.34
N GLU A 49 -15.75 5.68 9.36
CA GLU A 49 -16.64 6.84 9.29
C GLU A 49 -15.95 8.03 9.94
N HIS A 50 -15.75 9.10 9.19
CA HIS A 50 -15.35 10.39 9.73
C HIS A 50 -16.58 11.04 10.36
N ILE A 51 -16.66 11.01 11.69
CA ILE A 51 -17.81 11.45 12.50
C ILE A 51 -18.22 12.90 12.20
N PRO A 52 -17.30 13.89 12.12
CA PRO A 52 -17.67 15.27 11.87
C PRO A 52 -18.33 15.50 10.49
N SER A 53 -17.83 14.86 9.44
CA SER A 53 -18.37 15.04 8.08
C SER A 53 -19.37 13.96 7.66
N GLN A 54 -19.52 12.91 8.47
CA GLN A 54 -20.27 11.69 8.15
C GLN A 54 -19.80 11.00 6.86
N THR A 55 -18.53 11.21 6.48
CA THR A 55 -17.93 10.62 5.28
C THR A 55 -17.44 9.22 5.58
N PHE A 56 -17.75 8.25 4.73
CA PHE A 56 -17.14 6.92 4.79
C PHE A 56 -15.84 6.92 4.01
N ILE A 57 -14.80 6.34 4.58
CA ILE A 57 -13.48 6.18 4.00
C ILE A 57 -13.16 4.69 3.95
N VAL A 58 -12.75 4.21 2.79
CA VAL A 58 -12.28 2.84 2.59
C VAL A 58 -10.77 2.84 2.58
N LEU A 59 -10.16 2.19 3.57
CA LEU A 59 -8.72 1.97 3.66
C LEU A 59 -8.39 0.55 3.26
N LEU A 60 -7.57 0.42 2.22
CA LEU A 60 -7.06 -0.86 1.73
C LEU A 60 -5.56 -0.94 2.01
N GLY A 61 -5.14 -1.97 2.74
CA GLY A 61 -3.74 -2.28 3.04
C GLY A 61 -3.31 -3.57 2.34
N THR A 62 -2.23 -3.57 1.58
CA THR A 62 -1.71 -4.77 0.91
C THR A 62 -0.22 -5.00 1.17
N HIS A 63 0.21 -6.23 0.98
CA HIS A 63 1.62 -6.59 0.90
C HIS A 63 1.77 -7.67 -0.19
N LEU A 64 2.26 -7.27 -1.36
CA LEU A 64 2.33 -8.16 -2.53
C LEU A 64 3.53 -9.09 -2.48
N LYS A 65 3.56 -10.06 -3.40
CA LYS A 65 4.62 -11.05 -3.51
C LYS A 65 6.01 -10.40 -3.68
N SER A 66 6.87 -10.67 -2.70
CA SER A 66 8.27 -10.23 -2.68
C SER A 66 9.17 -10.99 -3.65
N LYS A 67 10.34 -10.39 -3.92
CA LYS A 67 11.44 -10.83 -4.82
C LYS A 67 11.18 -10.53 -6.30
N GLN A 68 12.29 -10.24 -6.99
CA GLN A 68 12.34 -9.79 -8.39
C GLN A 68 11.59 -10.71 -9.39
N PRO A 69 11.68 -12.05 -9.34
CA PRO A 69 11.05 -12.92 -10.35
C PRO A 69 9.52 -12.94 -10.36
N PHE A 70 8.85 -12.37 -9.35
CA PHE A 70 7.41 -12.51 -9.14
C PHE A 70 6.58 -11.30 -9.62
N ALA A 71 7.08 -10.53 -10.61
CA ALA A 71 6.34 -9.42 -11.22
C ALA A 71 4.98 -9.87 -11.77
N LYS A 72 4.91 -11.09 -12.32
CA LYS A 72 3.66 -11.68 -12.80
C LYS A 72 2.67 -11.94 -11.66
N ASP A 73 3.13 -12.55 -10.57
CA ASP A 73 2.29 -12.79 -9.39
C ASP A 73 1.79 -11.48 -8.78
N ARG A 74 2.64 -10.45 -8.69
CA ARG A 74 2.22 -9.11 -8.22
C ARG A 74 1.11 -8.53 -9.11
N SER A 75 1.25 -8.67 -10.43
CA SER A 75 0.22 -8.23 -11.38
C SER A 75 -1.09 -9.02 -11.24
N GLU A 76 -1.03 -10.33 -11.02
CA GLU A 76 -2.21 -11.18 -10.77
C GLU A 76 -2.89 -10.82 -9.44
N GLN A 77 -2.12 -10.66 -8.36
CA GLN A 77 -2.64 -10.20 -7.07
C GLN A 77 -3.30 -8.82 -7.17
N THR A 78 -2.67 -7.91 -7.94
CA THR A 78 -3.20 -6.56 -8.16
C THR A 78 -4.51 -6.58 -8.94
N ASN A 79 -4.65 -7.43 -9.96
CA ASN A 79 -5.93 -7.61 -10.65
C ASN A 79 -7.05 -7.99 -9.70
N VAL A 80 -6.77 -8.89 -8.74
CA VAL A 80 -7.76 -9.31 -7.75
C VAL A 80 -8.14 -8.14 -6.81
N ILE A 81 -7.17 -7.30 -6.41
CA ILE A 81 -7.44 -6.08 -5.63
C ILE A 81 -8.28 -5.08 -6.44
N CYS A 82 -7.93 -4.84 -7.71
CA CYS A 82 -8.67 -3.93 -8.58
C CYS A 82 -10.11 -4.42 -8.82
N GLN A 83 -10.29 -5.74 -9.01
CA GLN A 83 -11.62 -6.35 -9.12
C GLN A 83 -12.44 -6.14 -7.85
N PHE A 84 -11.85 -6.36 -6.67
CA PHE A 84 -12.50 -6.10 -5.39
C PHE A 84 -12.94 -4.64 -5.24
N ILE A 85 -12.07 -3.68 -5.61
CA ILE A 85 -12.40 -2.25 -5.61
C ILE A 85 -13.59 -1.98 -6.53
N ASN A 86 -13.57 -2.52 -7.75
CA ASN A 86 -14.64 -2.28 -8.72
C ASN A 86 -15.98 -2.90 -8.30
N GLU A 87 -15.97 -4.12 -7.76
CA GLU A 87 -17.17 -4.84 -7.34
C GLU A 87 -17.84 -4.19 -6.12
N HIS A 88 -17.05 -3.75 -5.15
CA HIS A 88 -17.58 -3.26 -3.86
C HIS A 88 -17.61 -1.74 -3.74
N TYR A 89 -16.74 -1.03 -4.46
CA TYR A 89 -16.47 0.40 -4.25
C TYR A 89 -16.37 1.22 -5.54
N SER A 90 -16.83 0.72 -6.69
CA SER A 90 -16.77 1.45 -7.98
C SER A 90 -17.38 2.85 -7.98
N LYS A 91 -18.35 3.11 -7.09
CA LYS A 91 -18.99 4.43 -6.93
C LYS A 91 -18.49 5.22 -5.72
N HIS A 92 -17.50 4.70 -5.00
CA HIS A 92 -17.01 5.31 -3.77
C HIS A 92 -15.83 6.24 -4.06
N SER A 93 -15.96 7.49 -3.63
CA SER A 93 -14.97 8.55 -3.88
C SER A 93 -13.84 8.60 -2.87
N HIS A 94 -14.00 8.01 -1.69
CA HIS A 94 -13.08 8.16 -0.55
C HIS A 94 -12.30 6.87 -0.30
N ILE A 95 -11.54 6.43 -1.29
CA ILE A 95 -10.70 5.22 -1.23
C ILE A 95 -9.23 5.61 -1.07
N LEU A 96 -8.54 4.94 -0.14
CA LEU A 96 -7.08 4.91 -0.04
C LEU A 96 -6.60 3.46 -0.17
N LEU A 97 -5.56 3.23 -0.96
CA LEU A 97 -4.88 1.94 -1.11
C LEU A 97 -3.39 2.13 -0.82
N LEU A 98 -2.86 1.45 0.18
CA LEU A 98 -1.50 1.63 0.66
C LEU A 98 -0.82 0.31 1.00
N GLY A 99 0.52 0.31 0.99
CA GLY A 99 1.30 -0.83 1.44
C GLY A 99 2.61 -1.02 0.69
N ASP A 100 3.24 -2.18 0.94
CA ASP A 100 4.43 -2.66 0.25
C ASP A 100 4.01 -3.52 -0.95
N PHE A 101 4.13 -2.95 -2.14
CA PHE A 101 3.79 -3.62 -3.39
C PHE A 101 4.93 -4.49 -3.92
N ASN A 102 6.12 -4.46 -3.29
CA ASN A 102 7.30 -5.23 -3.69
C ASN A 102 7.70 -5.08 -5.17
N GLY A 103 7.24 -4.02 -5.83
CA GLY A 103 7.47 -3.77 -7.24
C GLY A 103 7.67 -2.28 -7.52
N GLU A 104 8.48 -2.00 -8.53
CA GLU A 104 8.80 -0.63 -8.96
C GLU A 104 7.72 -0.06 -9.90
N PRO A 105 7.64 1.28 -10.07
CA PRO A 105 6.58 1.91 -10.88
C PRO A 105 6.55 1.47 -12.36
N ILE A 106 7.67 0.92 -12.84
CA ILE A 106 7.79 0.36 -14.20
C ILE A 106 7.04 -0.97 -14.38
N GLU A 107 6.71 -1.66 -13.30
CA GLU A 107 6.04 -2.95 -13.35
C GLU A 107 4.54 -2.82 -13.66
N PRO A 108 3.91 -3.87 -14.22
CA PRO A 108 2.51 -3.82 -14.65
C PRO A 108 1.51 -3.45 -13.54
N PHE A 109 1.76 -3.86 -12.29
CA PHE A 109 0.84 -3.61 -11.17
C PHE A 109 0.52 -2.12 -11.01
N TYR A 110 1.50 -1.26 -11.23
CA TYR A 110 1.38 0.18 -11.01
C TYR A 110 0.33 0.76 -11.96
N ASN A 111 0.44 0.46 -13.26
CA ASN A 111 -0.54 0.90 -14.26
C ASN A 111 -1.93 0.24 -14.09
N GLN A 112 -1.99 -0.99 -13.56
CA GLN A 112 -3.27 -1.64 -13.25
C GLN A 112 -4.03 -0.90 -12.16
N ILE A 113 -3.32 -0.39 -11.14
CA ILE A 113 -3.91 0.45 -10.09
C ILE A 113 -4.35 1.79 -10.67
N LEU A 114 -3.49 2.47 -11.43
CA LEU A 114 -3.85 3.76 -12.05
C LEU A 114 -5.09 3.66 -12.96
N SER A 115 -5.28 2.52 -13.62
CA SER A 115 -6.44 2.27 -14.48
C SER A 115 -7.77 2.20 -13.71
N THR A 116 -7.75 2.05 -12.38
CA THR A 116 -8.95 2.17 -11.53
C THR A 116 -9.36 3.62 -11.26
N GLY A 117 -8.57 4.59 -11.70
CA GLY A 117 -8.75 6.01 -11.40
C GLY A 117 -8.09 6.46 -10.09
N LEU A 118 -7.47 5.54 -9.34
CA LEU A 118 -6.60 5.89 -8.23
C LEU A 118 -5.31 6.54 -8.73
N LEU A 119 -4.78 7.49 -7.98
CA LEU A 119 -3.51 8.18 -8.26
C LEU A 119 -2.52 7.95 -7.12
N SER A 120 -1.22 7.94 -7.42
CA SER A 120 -0.19 7.92 -6.37
C SER A 120 -0.05 9.31 -5.73
N ALA A 121 -0.08 9.35 -4.40
CA ALA A 121 -0.02 10.57 -3.63
C ALA A 121 1.33 11.28 -3.73
N TYR A 122 2.44 10.52 -3.63
CA TYR A 122 3.78 11.10 -3.76
C TYR A 122 4.01 11.59 -5.20
N ASN A 123 3.67 10.79 -6.21
CA ASN A 123 3.73 11.22 -7.61
C ASN A 123 2.88 12.47 -7.89
N THR A 124 1.70 12.62 -7.27
CA THR A 124 0.88 13.84 -7.42
C THR A 124 1.58 15.08 -6.85
N LEU A 125 2.24 14.94 -5.69
CA LEU A 125 2.84 16.07 -4.98
C LEU A 125 4.25 16.44 -5.48
N LEU A 126 4.95 15.49 -6.09
CA LEU A 126 6.34 15.61 -6.56
C LEU A 126 6.49 15.65 -8.07
N ASP A 127 5.42 15.35 -8.83
CA ASP A 127 5.45 15.05 -10.27
C ASP A 127 6.31 13.82 -10.66
N HIS A 128 6.77 13.05 -9.68
CA HIS A 128 7.46 11.77 -9.84
C HIS A 128 7.36 10.92 -8.56
N GLU A 129 7.57 9.62 -8.66
CA GLU A 129 7.72 8.78 -7.46
C GLU A 129 9.05 9.05 -6.74
N PRO A 130 9.15 8.81 -5.41
CA PRO A 130 10.43 8.89 -4.70
C PRO A 130 11.50 8.02 -5.36
N GLU A 131 12.77 8.40 -5.21
CA GLU A 131 13.89 7.59 -5.72
C GLU A 131 13.97 6.21 -5.05
N PHE A 132 13.57 6.14 -3.77
CA PHE A 132 13.47 4.89 -3.03
C PHE A 132 12.54 5.05 -1.82
N THR A 133 12.00 3.92 -1.37
CA THR A 133 11.27 3.76 -0.10
C THR A 133 11.94 2.72 0.79
N THR A 134 12.86 1.92 0.24
CA THR A 134 13.76 1.01 0.96
C THR A 134 15.19 1.18 0.44
N PHE A 135 16.17 1.18 1.36
CA PHE A 135 17.60 1.25 1.03
C PHE A 135 18.39 0.40 2.02
N LYS A 136 18.89 -0.76 1.58
CA LYS A 136 19.57 -1.75 2.43
C LYS A 136 20.63 -2.53 1.68
N PHE A 137 21.53 -3.16 2.42
CA PHE A 137 22.53 -4.07 1.87
C PHE A 137 22.17 -5.51 2.22
N ARG A 138 22.23 -6.41 1.23
CA ARG A 138 22.01 -7.84 1.43
C ARG A 138 23.30 -8.61 1.15
N PRO A 139 23.55 -9.73 1.86
CA PRO A 139 24.65 -10.62 1.50
C PRO A 139 24.56 -11.05 0.04
N GLY A 140 25.66 -10.89 -0.68
CA GLY A 140 25.86 -11.34 -2.05
C GLY A 140 26.16 -12.83 -2.13
N TYR A 141 26.56 -13.31 -3.30
CA TYR A 141 26.86 -14.73 -3.51
C TYR A 141 28.15 -15.19 -2.80
N ASN A 142 29.07 -14.26 -2.53
CA ASN A 142 30.33 -14.52 -1.84
C ASN A 142 30.29 -13.91 -0.43
N GLU A 143 31.01 -14.50 0.52
CA GLU A 143 31.00 -14.12 1.96
C GLU A 143 31.45 -12.68 2.27
N ASN A 144 31.94 -11.92 1.28
CA ASN A 144 32.36 -10.51 1.41
C ASN A 144 31.70 -9.56 0.38
N ASP A 145 30.71 -10.04 -0.37
CA ASP A 145 30.01 -9.22 -1.35
C ASP A 145 28.72 -8.70 -0.71
N GLU A 146 28.53 -7.39 -0.69
CA GLU A 146 27.29 -6.76 -0.25
C GLU A 146 26.58 -6.17 -1.46
N LYS A 147 25.35 -6.62 -1.70
CA LYS A 147 24.54 -6.10 -2.77
C LYS A 147 23.59 -5.03 -2.24
N GLU A 148 23.74 -3.82 -2.74
CA GLU A 148 22.77 -2.75 -2.53
C GLU A 148 21.38 -3.16 -3.08
N SER A 149 20.36 -2.94 -2.26
CA SER A 149 18.94 -3.07 -2.60
C SER A 149 18.27 -1.74 -2.27
N CYS A 150 18.05 -0.94 -3.30
CA CYS A 150 17.50 0.41 -3.22
C CYS A 150 16.34 0.51 -4.20
N HIS A 151 15.10 0.60 -3.69
CA HIS A 151 13.90 0.48 -4.53
C HIS A 151 12.76 1.36 -4.00
N THR A 152 11.87 1.76 -4.90
CA THR A 152 10.55 2.34 -4.59
C THR A 152 9.52 1.25 -4.71
N ILE A 153 9.04 0.75 -3.58
CA ILE A 153 8.09 -0.38 -3.51
C ILE A 153 6.92 -0.14 -2.55
N ASP A 154 6.96 0.95 -1.80
CA ASP A 154 5.89 1.36 -0.90
C ASP A 154 5.11 2.52 -1.55
N TYR A 155 3.77 2.47 -1.47
CA TYR A 155 2.93 3.47 -2.13
C TYR A 155 1.72 3.85 -1.27
N ILE A 156 1.21 5.06 -1.50
CA ILE A 156 -0.08 5.55 -1.02
C ILE A 156 -0.87 6.01 -2.24
N PHE A 157 -1.80 5.18 -2.71
CA PHE A 157 -2.76 5.51 -3.76
C PHE A 157 -4.04 6.08 -3.15
N TYR A 158 -4.66 7.03 -3.85
CA TYR A 158 -5.90 7.69 -3.42
C TYR A 158 -6.85 7.92 -4.58
N ASN A 159 -8.15 7.98 -4.30
CA ASN A 159 -9.15 8.40 -5.28
C ASN A 159 -9.25 9.95 -5.30
N PRO A 160 -8.92 10.62 -6.42
CA PRO A 160 -8.93 12.08 -6.48
C PRO A 160 -10.32 12.71 -6.43
N GLN A 161 -11.40 11.92 -6.50
CA GLN A 161 -12.76 12.43 -6.36
C GLN A 161 -13.13 12.76 -4.90
N GLY A 162 -12.53 12.08 -3.92
CA GLY A 162 -12.82 12.28 -2.50
C GLY A 162 -11.65 12.78 -1.67
N PHE A 163 -10.43 12.82 -2.24
CA PHE A 163 -9.25 13.29 -1.55
C PHE A 163 -8.40 14.22 -2.41
N HIS A 164 -7.82 15.22 -1.76
CA HIS A 164 -6.77 16.05 -2.32
C HIS A 164 -5.52 16.00 -1.42
N PRO A 165 -4.36 15.52 -1.91
CA PRO A 165 -3.14 15.49 -1.12
C PRO A 165 -2.61 16.91 -0.89
N LEU A 166 -2.27 17.25 0.35
CA LEU A 166 -1.79 18.58 0.74
C LEU A 166 -0.28 18.63 0.99
N SER A 167 0.27 17.58 1.59
CA SER A 167 1.68 17.49 1.95
C SER A 167 2.09 16.04 2.18
N TYR A 168 3.37 15.74 2.00
CA TYR A 168 3.96 14.42 2.21
C TYR A 168 5.10 14.48 3.23
N LEU A 169 5.43 13.33 3.84
CA LEU A 169 6.63 13.18 4.65
C LEU A 169 7.83 13.01 3.73
N SER A 170 8.81 13.91 3.86
CA SER A 170 10.03 13.90 3.04
C SER A 170 10.84 12.62 3.24
N ILE A 171 11.38 12.08 2.16
CA ILE A 171 12.28 10.94 2.18
C ILE A 171 13.72 11.45 2.40
N PRO A 172 14.44 10.97 3.44
CA PRO A 172 15.84 11.32 3.63
C PRO A 172 16.69 10.80 2.47
N SER A 173 17.72 11.56 2.10
CA SER A 173 18.72 11.16 1.12
C SER A 173 19.58 9.99 1.62
N LYS A 174 20.25 9.28 0.70
CA LYS A 174 21.22 8.23 1.07
C LYS A 174 22.31 8.74 2.02
N THR A 175 22.72 10.00 1.87
CA THR A 175 23.71 10.63 2.75
C THR A 175 23.19 10.83 4.17
N GLU A 176 21.92 11.23 4.32
CA GLU A 176 21.27 11.38 5.63
C GLU A 176 21.01 10.02 6.30
N ILE A 177 20.69 8.98 5.53
CA ILE A 177 20.53 7.60 6.06
C ILE A 177 21.88 7.02 6.51
N GLY A 178 22.94 7.36 5.79
CA GLY A 178 24.29 6.86 6.03
C GLY A 178 24.66 5.65 5.17
N VAL A 179 25.97 5.39 5.11
CA VAL A 179 26.59 4.43 4.16
C VAL A 179 26.16 2.98 4.37
N ASN A 180 25.64 2.64 5.56
CA ASN A 180 25.21 1.28 5.89
C ASN A 180 23.73 1.02 5.54
N GLY A 181 23.00 2.03 5.06
CA GLY A 181 21.58 1.90 4.75
C GLY A 181 20.72 1.63 5.98
N LEU A 182 19.60 0.93 5.74
CA LEU A 182 18.59 0.57 6.72
C LEU A 182 18.52 -0.96 6.95
N PRO A 183 18.06 -1.43 8.12
CA PRO A 183 17.77 -0.63 9.32
C PRO A 183 19.07 -0.11 9.95
N SER A 184 18.95 0.88 10.84
CA SER A 184 20.08 1.47 11.56
C SER A 184 19.75 1.65 13.04
N TYR A 185 20.73 2.13 13.83
CA TYR A 185 20.47 2.47 15.23
C TYR A 185 19.40 3.56 15.39
N GLU A 186 19.30 4.48 14.43
CA GLU A 186 18.36 5.60 14.45
C GLU A 186 17.01 5.24 13.82
N TYR A 187 16.94 4.17 13.01
CA TYR A 187 15.74 3.82 12.28
C TYR A 187 15.50 2.30 12.23
N PRO A 188 14.40 1.79 12.82
CA PRO A 188 14.26 0.36 13.16
C PRO A 188 13.80 -0.55 12.01
N SER A 189 13.54 0.02 10.82
CA SER A 189 12.98 -0.70 9.66
C SER A 189 13.88 -0.51 8.45
N ASP A 190 13.90 -1.49 7.55
CA ASP A 190 14.57 -1.39 6.25
C ASP A 190 13.74 -0.63 5.19
N HIS A 191 12.51 -0.25 5.54
CA HIS A 191 11.60 0.59 4.75
C HIS A 191 11.31 1.91 5.48
N LEU A 192 11.36 3.01 4.74
CA LEU A 192 10.97 4.33 5.19
C LEU A 192 9.44 4.44 5.28
N ALA A 193 8.96 5.07 6.35
CA ALA A 193 7.55 5.34 6.52
C ALA A 193 7.09 6.39 5.49
N LEU A 194 6.00 6.09 4.79
CA LEU A 194 5.30 7.07 3.97
C LEU A 194 4.15 7.68 4.77
N ALA A 195 3.95 8.98 4.61
CA ALA A 195 2.81 9.67 5.18
C ALA A 195 2.38 10.82 4.28
N THR A 196 1.07 10.95 4.10
CA THR A 196 0.46 12.04 3.33
C THR A 196 -0.68 12.64 4.12
N LYS A 197 -0.73 13.96 4.19
CA LYS A 197 -1.90 14.69 4.70
C LYS A 197 -2.88 14.91 3.55
N PHE A 198 -4.11 14.47 3.71
CA PHE A 198 -5.19 14.69 2.74
C PHE A 198 -6.22 15.68 3.26
N LEU A 199 -6.77 16.47 2.34
CA LEU A 199 -8.07 17.12 2.49
C LEU A 199 -9.15 16.13 2.00
N ILE A 200 -10.19 15.93 2.81
CA ILE A 200 -11.41 15.21 2.40
C ILE A 200 -12.28 16.19 1.62
N ILE A 201 -12.68 15.81 0.41
CA ILE A 201 -13.58 16.58 -0.48
C ILE A 201 -15.02 16.16 -0.23
#